data_AF-A0A1H9B2D8-F1
#
_entry.id   AF-A0A1H9B2D8-F1
#
_cell.length_a   1.000
_cell.length_b   1.000
_cell.length_c   1.000
_cell.angle_alpha   90.00
_cell.angle_beta   90.00
_cell.angle_gamma   90.00
#
_symmetry.space_group_name_H-M   'P 1'
#
loop_
_entity.id
_entity.type
_entity.pdbx_description
1 polymer ?
#
loop_
_entity_poly.entity_id
_entity_poly.type
_entity_poly.pdbx_seq_one_letter_code
_entity_poly.pdbx_strand_id
1 'polypeptide(L)'
;MNKITCPCCGYRTLNSVGDYDICPICFWEDDPFQKENEYDLGANQVPLIEAQKNYIRYGACEKRFVKNVRKSNEQDKRNPNWKAFKDDLYELGLVCRKFKEGVYNIAELEHNLSLIDVPKAINKIVEQAINDLEMIRFCTSDYRQRDEAIEIVENLLKRLNIPTIET
;
A
#
# COMPACT_ATOMS: atom_id res chain seq x y z
N MET A 1 13.54 -27.12 14.02
CA MET A 1 13.91 -25.69 13.84
C MET A 1 12.71 -24.83 14.15
N ASN A 2 12.90 -23.75 14.90
CA ASN A 2 11.84 -22.79 15.18
C ASN A 2 11.67 -21.88 13.97
N LYS A 3 10.51 -21.97 13.29
CA LYS A 3 10.20 -21.09 12.16
C LYS A 3 10.00 -19.64 12.61
N ILE A 4 10.43 -18.72 11.75
CA ILE A 4 10.35 -17.28 11.95
C ILE A 4 9.08 -16.73 11.31
N THR A 5 8.54 -15.68 11.92
CA THR A 5 7.32 -15.01 11.49
C THR A 5 7.58 -14.25 10.20
N CYS A 6 6.86 -14.59 9.12
CA CYS A 6 6.85 -13.78 7.91
C CYS A 6 6.27 -12.40 8.22
N PRO A 7 6.98 -11.29 7.89
CA PRO A 7 6.52 -9.95 8.21
C PRO A 7 5.25 -9.56 7.44
N CYS A 8 5.01 -10.16 6.26
CA CYS A 8 3.82 -9.89 5.45
C CYS A 8 2.54 -10.56 5.97
N CYS A 9 2.54 -11.86 6.30
CA CYS A 9 1.31 -12.57 6.66
C CYS A 9 1.18 -12.93 8.15
N GLY A 10 2.29 -12.86 8.89
CA GLY A 10 2.34 -13.19 10.31
C GLY A 10 2.44 -14.69 10.62
N TYR A 11 2.51 -15.57 9.63
CA TYR A 11 2.71 -17.00 9.86
C TYR A 11 4.18 -17.35 10.03
N ARG A 12 4.47 -18.26 10.96
CA ARG A 12 5.81 -18.80 11.20
C ARG A 12 6.18 -19.80 10.10
N THR A 13 6.75 -19.28 9.02
CA THR A 13 6.98 -20.04 7.78
C THR A 13 8.43 -20.04 7.30
N LEU A 14 9.21 -19.04 7.69
CA LEU A 14 10.59 -18.83 7.27
C LEU A 14 11.54 -19.69 8.11
N ASN A 15 12.60 -20.22 7.51
CA ASN A 15 13.54 -21.13 8.17
C ASN A 15 14.66 -20.39 8.89
N SER A 16 15.03 -19.21 8.39
CA SER A 16 16.07 -18.34 8.91
C SER A 16 15.69 -16.86 8.74
N VAL A 17 16.40 -15.97 9.44
CA VAL A 17 16.14 -14.52 9.40
C VAL A 17 17.00 -13.93 8.31
N GLY A 18 16.39 -13.29 7.31
CA GLY A 18 17.13 -12.50 6.34
C GLY A 18 17.91 -13.28 5.28
N ASP A 19 17.56 -14.55 5.08
CA ASP A 19 18.13 -15.41 4.05
C ASP A 19 17.28 -15.42 2.76
N TYR A 20 16.43 -14.40 2.56
CA TYR A 20 15.60 -14.26 1.35
C TYR A 20 14.66 -15.45 1.11
N ASP A 21 14.23 -16.11 2.18
CA ASP A 21 13.25 -17.19 2.12
C ASP A 21 11.91 -16.67 1.58
N ILE A 22 11.32 -17.39 0.62
CA ILE A 22 9.98 -17.07 0.10
C ILE A 22 8.92 -17.73 0.98
N CYS A 23 8.02 -16.92 1.55
CA CYS A 23 6.91 -17.42 2.35
C CYS A 23 5.91 -18.22 1.49
N PRO A 24 5.65 -19.51 1.76
CA PRO A 24 4.72 -20.31 0.95
C PRO A 24 3.25 -19.91 1.12
N ILE A 25 2.91 -19.12 2.14
CA ILE A 25 1.52 -18.70 2.43
C ILE A 25 1.16 -17.39 1.73
N CYS A 26 2.12 -16.47 1.55
CA CYS A 26 1.85 -15.16 0.95
C CYS A 26 2.77 -14.81 -0.21
N PHE A 27 3.82 -15.59 -0.46
CA PHE A 27 4.83 -15.36 -1.50
C PHE A 27 5.75 -14.15 -1.29
N TRP A 28 5.79 -13.57 -0.08
CA TRP A 28 6.76 -12.54 0.29
C TRP A 28 8.16 -13.13 0.44
N GLU A 29 9.17 -12.47 -0.14
CA GLU A 29 10.60 -12.78 0.04
C GLU A 29 11.15 -12.05 1.28
N ASP A 30 11.76 -12.78 2.21
CA ASP A 30 12.27 -12.24 3.49
C ASP A 30 13.52 -11.37 3.30
N ASP A 31 13.30 -10.14 2.86
CA ASP A 31 14.31 -9.10 2.70
C ASP A 31 14.53 -8.33 4.03
N PRO A 32 15.73 -8.40 4.65
CA PRO A 32 16.07 -7.61 5.83
C PRO A 32 15.90 -6.11 5.65
N PHE A 33 16.20 -5.59 4.45
CA PHE A 33 16.11 -4.17 4.18
C PHE A 33 14.66 -3.71 4.26
N GLN A 34 13.74 -4.37 3.55
CA GLN A 34 12.31 -4.03 3.58
C GLN A 34 11.64 -4.35 4.93
N LYS A 35 12.25 -5.20 5.75
CA LYS A 35 11.77 -5.45 7.12
C LYS A 35 12.04 -4.27 8.05
N GLU A 36 13.13 -3.53 7.83
CA GLU A 36 13.49 -2.32 8.59
C GLU A 36 13.00 -1.03 7.90
N ASN A 37 12.64 -1.10 6.63
CA ASN A 37 12.16 0.01 5.81
C ASN A 37 10.84 -0.39 5.13
N GLU A 38 9.75 -0.49 5.90
CA GLU A 38 8.48 -1.08 5.45
C GLU A 38 7.80 -0.35 4.27
N TYR A 39 8.22 0.88 3.99
CA TYR A 39 7.74 1.75 2.92
C TYR A 39 8.54 1.60 1.62
N ASP A 40 9.74 1.03 1.69
CA ASP A 40 10.67 0.99 0.57
C ASP A 40 10.53 -0.30 -0.25
N LEU A 41 11.02 -0.21 -1.49
CA LEU A 41 11.22 -1.38 -2.35
C LEU A 41 12.52 -2.10 -1.99
N GLY A 42 12.66 -3.32 -2.46
CA GLY A 42 13.83 -4.16 -2.22
C GLY A 42 13.76 -5.39 -3.10
N ALA A 43 13.93 -6.58 -2.52
CA ALA A 43 13.73 -7.84 -3.25
C ALA A 43 12.30 -7.97 -3.82
N ASN A 44 11.32 -7.38 -3.13
CA ASN A 44 9.92 -7.39 -3.54
C ASN A 44 9.55 -6.12 -4.35
N GLN A 45 8.61 -6.27 -5.29
CA GLN A 45 8.13 -5.18 -6.18
C GLN A 45 7.05 -4.29 -5.55
N VAL A 46 6.74 -4.53 -4.27
CA VAL A 46 5.84 -3.69 -3.48
C VAL A 46 6.43 -3.51 -2.08
N PRO A 47 6.16 -2.38 -1.41
CA PRO A 47 6.53 -2.18 0.00
C PRO A 47 5.91 -3.24 0.91
N LEU A 48 6.54 -3.51 2.06
CA LEU A 48 6.04 -4.49 3.03
C LEU A 48 4.63 -4.13 3.52
N ILE A 49 4.37 -2.84 3.76
CA ILE A 49 3.03 -2.37 4.17
C ILE A 49 1.96 -2.66 3.10
N GLU A 50 2.30 -2.54 1.81
CA GLU A 50 1.39 -2.88 0.71
C GLU A 50 1.19 -4.40 0.63
N ALA A 51 2.26 -5.17 0.80
CA ALA A 51 2.18 -6.63 0.81
C ALA A 51 1.28 -7.16 1.93
N GLN A 52 1.33 -6.59 3.12
CA GLN A 52 0.43 -6.97 4.23
C GLN A 52 -1.05 -6.74 3.86
N LYS A 53 -1.37 -5.62 3.21
CA LYS A 53 -2.73 -5.30 2.75
C LYS A 53 -3.18 -6.21 1.63
N ASN A 54 -2.30 -6.43 0.65
CA ASN A 54 -2.54 -7.37 -0.43
C ASN A 54 -2.79 -8.78 0.10
N TYR A 55 -2.05 -9.22 1.12
CA TYR A 55 -2.29 -10.52 1.74
C TYR A 55 -3.67 -10.58 2.40
N ILE A 56 -4.07 -9.55 3.13
CA ILE A 56 -5.42 -9.48 3.73
C ILE A 56 -6.51 -9.52 2.64
N ARG A 57 -6.28 -8.87 1.50
CA ARG A 57 -7.27 -8.75 0.42
C ARG A 57 -7.33 -9.95 -0.53
N TYR A 58 -6.18 -10.51 -0.89
CA TYR A 58 -6.02 -11.51 -1.95
C TYR A 58 -5.47 -12.86 -1.45
N GLY A 59 -4.93 -12.92 -0.24
CA GLY A 59 -4.21 -14.09 0.27
C GLY A 59 -2.76 -14.21 -0.23
N ALA A 60 -2.22 -13.20 -0.92
CA ALA A 60 -0.84 -13.14 -1.39
C ALA A 60 -0.29 -11.70 -1.29
N CYS A 61 1.03 -11.53 -1.18
CA CYS A 61 1.72 -10.24 -1.07
C CYS A 61 1.50 -9.35 -2.31
N GLU A 62 1.22 -9.97 -3.46
CA GLU A 62 0.74 -9.30 -4.66
C GLU A 62 -0.33 -10.15 -5.34
N LYS A 63 -1.31 -9.51 -6.00
CA LYS A 63 -2.41 -10.21 -6.68
C LYS A 63 -1.94 -11.23 -7.72
N ARG A 64 -0.82 -10.95 -8.40
CA ARG A 64 -0.25 -11.85 -9.43
C ARG A 64 0.26 -13.19 -8.87
N PHE A 65 0.54 -13.27 -7.57
CA PHE A 65 1.08 -14.45 -6.90
C PHE A 65 0.04 -15.35 -6.23
N VAL A 66 -1.26 -15.06 -6.38
CA VAL A 66 -2.33 -15.90 -5.79
C VAL A 66 -2.24 -17.37 -6.23
N LYS A 67 -1.74 -17.64 -7.44
CA LYS A 67 -1.52 -19.01 -7.94
C LYS A 67 -0.24 -19.67 -7.41
N ASN A 68 0.62 -18.92 -6.74
CA ASN A 68 1.92 -19.36 -6.22
C ASN A 68 1.90 -19.66 -4.71
N VAL A 69 0.79 -19.36 -4.02
CA VAL A 69 0.65 -19.60 -2.58
C VAL A 69 -0.11 -20.89 -2.29
N ARG A 70 0.13 -21.48 -1.11
CA ARG A 70 -0.75 -22.49 -0.51
C ARG A 70 -1.60 -21.87 0.60
N LYS A 71 -2.77 -22.44 0.85
CA LYS A 71 -3.56 -22.11 2.05
C LYS A 71 -2.80 -22.53 3.31
N SER A 72 -2.96 -21.76 4.38
CA SER A 72 -2.52 -22.18 5.71
C SER A 72 -3.35 -23.38 6.20
N ASN A 73 -2.74 -24.21 7.04
CA ASN A 73 -3.40 -25.33 7.71
C ASN A 73 -3.18 -25.26 9.23
N GLU A 74 -3.71 -26.23 9.98
CA GLU A 74 -3.67 -26.25 11.45
C GLU A 74 -2.26 -26.29 12.07
N GLN A 75 -1.27 -26.75 11.29
CA GLN A 75 0.13 -26.81 11.71
C GLN A 75 0.82 -25.45 11.55
N ASP A 76 0.31 -24.58 10.66
CA ASP A 76 0.84 -23.23 10.47
C ASP A 76 0.47 -22.34 11.65
N LYS A 77 1.45 -22.05 12.51
CA LYS A 77 1.25 -21.17 13.66
C LYS A 77 1.43 -19.71 13.24
N ARG A 78 0.37 -18.93 13.39
CA ARG A 78 0.42 -17.46 13.25
C ARG A 78 0.95 -16.85 14.55
N ASN A 79 1.81 -15.85 14.44
CA ASN A 79 2.26 -15.08 15.58
C ASN A 79 1.09 -14.25 16.13
N PRO A 80 0.63 -14.47 17.38
CA PRO A 80 -0.51 -13.74 17.95
C PRO A 80 -0.24 -12.24 18.13
N ASN A 81 1.03 -11.85 18.17
CA ASN A 81 1.44 -10.45 18.28
C ASN A 81 1.63 -9.77 16.92
N TRP A 82 1.52 -10.51 15.80
CA TRP A 82 1.60 -9.89 14.48
C TRP A 82 0.35 -9.05 14.23
N LYS A 83 0.56 -7.84 13.74
CA LYS A 83 -0.48 -6.93 13.29
C LYS A 83 -0.03 -6.29 11.99
N ALA A 84 -0.97 -6.07 11.07
CA ALA A 84 -0.68 -5.26 9.90
C ALA A 84 -0.40 -3.82 10.33
N PHE A 85 0.47 -3.13 9.60
CA PHE A 85 0.68 -1.70 9.76
C PHE A 85 -0.63 -0.98 9.51
N LYS A 86 -1.02 -0.12 10.45
CA LYS A 86 -2.11 0.84 10.27
C LYS A 86 -1.48 2.22 10.14
N ASP A 87 -1.34 2.67 8.91
CA ASP A 87 -0.87 4.01 8.59
C ASP A 87 -1.84 4.63 7.59
N ASP A 88 -2.69 5.52 8.11
CA ASP A 88 -3.72 6.21 7.34
C ASP A 88 -3.10 7.21 6.34
N LEU A 89 -1.90 7.75 6.61
CA LEU A 89 -1.17 8.61 5.68
C LEU A 89 -0.56 7.81 4.52
N TYR A 90 -0.12 6.59 4.78
CA TYR A 90 0.34 5.71 3.72
C TYR A 90 -0.77 5.34 2.74
N GLU A 91 -1.99 5.05 3.23
CA GLU A 91 -3.13 4.79 2.32
C GLU A 91 -3.37 5.97 1.40
N LEU A 92 -3.29 7.19 1.94
CA LEU A 92 -3.43 8.41 1.15
C LEU A 92 -2.31 8.51 0.10
N GLY A 93 -1.06 8.32 0.50
CA GLY A 93 0.09 8.31 -0.40
C GLY A 93 -0.02 7.26 -1.51
N LEU A 94 -0.50 6.06 -1.19
CA LEU A 94 -0.69 4.96 -2.13
C LEU A 94 -1.78 5.27 -3.16
N VAL A 95 -2.91 5.82 -2.73
CA VAL A 95 -4.01 6.24 -3.62
C VAL A 95 -3.52 7.31 -4.59
N CYS A 96 -2.79 8.31 -4.09
CA CYS A 96 -2.17 9.35 -4.91
C CYS A 96 -1.16 8.77 -5.91
N ARG A 97 -0.29 7.84 -5.50
CA ARG A 97 0.69 7.19 -6.38
C ARG A 97 0.00 6.43 -7.52
N LYS A 98 -1.00 5.59 -7.22
CA LYS A 98 -1.75 4.82 -8.23
C LYS A 98 -2.41 5.71 -9.28
N PHE A 99 -2.89 6.89 -8.88
CA PHE A 99 -3.40 7.86 -9.84
C PHE A 99 -2.28 8.40 -10.76
N LYS A 100 -1.14 8.81 -10.20
CA LYS A 100 0.02 9.30 -10.99
C LYS A 100 0.51 8.24 -11.99
N GLU A 101 0.59 6.98 -11.57
CA GLU A 101 0.97 5.82 -12.42
C GLU A 101 -0.08 5.45 -13.48
N GLY A 102 -1.26 6.08 -13.46
CA GLY A 102 -2.34 5.81 -14.44
C GLY A 102 -3.14 4.55 -14.15
N VAL A 103 -2.94 3.94 -12.97
CA VAL A 103 -3.76 2.83 -12.48
C VAL A 103 -5.17 3.30 -12.14
N TYR A 104 -5.28 4.50 -11.57
CA TYR A 104 -6.56 5.14 -11.26
C TYR A 104 -6.84 6.33 -12.19
N ASN A 105 -8.11 6.47 -12.58
CA ASN A 105 -8.65 7.70 -13.13
C ASN A 105 -9.05 8.69 -12.01
N ILE A 106 -9.50 9.90 -12.36
CA ILE A 106 -9.83 10.96 -11.39
C ILE A 106 -11.00 10.54 -10.48
N ALA A 107 -12.04 9.90 -11.02
CA ALA A 107 -13.17 9.44 -10.20
C ALA A 107 -12.76 8.33 -9.23
N GLU A 108 -11.86 7.43 -9.63
CA GLU A 108 -11.29 6.43 -8.74
C GLU A 108 -10.40 7.06 -7.66
N LEU A 109 -9.61 8.08 -8.01
CA LEU A 109 -8.82 8.85 -7.03
C LEU A 109 -9.73 9.48 -5.97
N GLU A 110 -10.75 10.25 -6.39
CA GLU A 110 -11.73 10.89 -5.50
C GLU A 110 -12.41 9.88 -4.58
N HIS A 111 -12.93 8.79 -5.16
CA HIS A 111 -13.62 7.75 -4.41
C HIS A 111 -12.70 7.12 -3.36
N ASN A 112 -11.47 6.73 -3.74
CA ASN A 112 -10.56 6.10 -2.80
C ASN A 112 -10.09 7.07 -1.71
N LEU A 113 -9.86 8.36 -2.02
CA LEU A 113 -9.53 9.36 -1.00
C LEU A 113 -10.67 9.53 0.02
N SER A 114 -11.93 9.51 -0.43
CA SER A 114 -13.10 9.66 0.45
C SER A 114 -13.29 8.50 1.44
N LEU A 115 -12.68 7.33 1.17
CA LEU A 115 -12.78 6.15 2.02
C LEU A 115 -11.72 6.11 3.13
N ILE A 116 -10.72 6.99 3.10
CA ILE A 116 -9.62 6.99 4.07
C ILE A 116 -10.05 7.78 5.31
N ASP A 117 -10.06 7.10 6.46
CA ASP A 117 -10.28 7.72 7.77
C ASP A 117 -9.00 8.45 8.21
N VAL A 118 -8.89 9.73 7.83
CA VAL A 118 -7.73 10.56 8.17
C VAL A 118 -7.91 11.27 9.50
N PRO A 119 -6.81 11.54 10.26
CA PRO A 119 -6.88 12.33 11.48
C PRO A 119 -7.56 13.69 11.28
N LYS A 120 -8.35 14.13 12.27
CA LYS A 120 -9.05 15.44 12.24
C LYS A 120 -8.14 16.62 11.90
N ALA A 121 -6.86 16.55 12.27
CA ALA A 121 -5.87 17.58 12.01
C ALA A 121 -5.61 17.82 10.51
N ILE A 122 -5.75 16.79 9.68
CA ILE A 122 -5.47 16.86 8.24
C ILE A 122 -6.73 16.71 7.37
N ASN A 123 -7.86 16.31 7.95
CA ASN A 123 -9.12 16.09 7.24
C ASN A 123 -9.50 17.26 6.31
N LYS A 124 -9.43 18.52 6.78
CA LYS A 124 -9.72 19.70 5.95
C LYS A 124 -8.81 19.83 4.71
N ILE A 125 -7.57 19.37 4.80
CA ILE A 125 -6.61 19.40 3.68
C ILE A 125 -7.05 18.40 2.62
N VAL A 126 -7.45 17.20 3.05
CA VAL A 126 -7.91 16.12 2.18
C VAL A 126 -9.25 16.46 1.55
N GLU A 127 -10.22 16.97 2.31
CA GLU A 127 -11.52 17.41 1.80
C GLU A 127 -11.37 18.51 0.74
N GLN A 128 -10.47 19.48 0.96
CA GLN A 128 -10.20 20.50 -0.05
C GLN A 128 -9.67 19.89 -1.35
N ALA A 129 -8.73 18.95 -1.28
CA ALA A 129 -8.20 18.29 -2.46
C ALA A 129 -9.29 17.48 -3.20
N ILE A 130 -10.18 16.79 -2.49
CA ILE A 130 -11.32 16.08 -3.09
C ILE A 130 -12.24 17.06 -3.83
N ASN A 131 -12.59 18.19 -3.20
CA ASN A 131 -13.42 19.21 -3.84
C ASN A 131 -12.75 19.81 -5.08
N ASP A 132 -11.44 20.07 -5.02
CA ASP A 132 -10.69 20.61 -6.15
C ASP A 132 -10.65 19.62 -7.33
N LEU A 133 -10.50 18.31 -7.05
CA LEU A 133 -10.58 17.25 -8.07
C LEU A 133 -11.97 17.18 -8.71
N GLU A 134 -13.03 17.28 -7.89
CA GLU A 134 -14.40 17.30 -8.38
C GLU A 134 -14.63 18.49 -9.32
N MET A 135 -14.12 19.68 -8.95
CA MET A 135 -14.21 20.88 -9.77
C MET A 135 -13.50 20.72 -11.12
N ILE A 136 -12.34 20.05 -11.19
CA ILE A 136 -11.65 19.76 -12.46
C ILE A 136 -12.55 18.94 -13.40
N ARG A 137 -13.24 17.93 -12.88
CA ARG A 137 -14.13 17.07 -13.69
C ARG A 137 -15.30 17.85 -14.30
N PHE A 138 -15.71 18.96 -13.69
CA PHE A 138 -16.82 19.79 -14.17
C PHE A 138 -16.40 21.01 -14.99
N CYS A 139 -15.23 21.60 -14.70
CA CYS A 139 -14.85 22.92 -15.21
C CYS A 139 -13.70 22.89 -16.22
N THR A 140 -12.96 21.79 -16.33
CA THR A 140 -11.76 21.70 -17.18
C THR A 140 -12.02 20.81 -18.40
N SER A 141 -11.45 21.19 -19.54
CA SER A 141 -11.46 20.37 -20.77
C SER A 141 -10.80 19.01 -20.56
N ASP A 142 -11.37 17.94 -21.09
CA ASP A 142 -10.92 16.54 -20.89
C ASP A 142 -9.41 16.31 -21.04
N TYR A 143 -8.75 16.99 -21.99
CA TYR A 143 -7.32 16.82 -22.24
C TYR A 143 -6.40 17.47 -21.19
N ARG A 144 -6.91 18.35 -20.34
CA ARG A 144 -6.15 19.01 -19.24
C ARG A 144 -6.46 18.46 -17.87
N GLN A 145 -7.61 17.79 -17.71
CA GLN A 145 -8.08 17.32 -16.40
C GLN A 145 -7.04 16.49 -15.65
N ARG A 146 -6.33 15.60 -16.36
CA ARG A 146 -5.32 14.74 -15.75
C ARG A 146 -4.12 15.54 -15.22
N ASP A 147 -3.62 16.49 -15.99
CA ASP A 147 -2.44 17.28 -15.61
C ASP A 147 -2.76 18.17 -14.40
N GLU A 148 -3.91 18.86 -14.43
CA GLU A 148 -4.36 19.69 -13.31
C GLU A 148 -4.64 18.84 -12.04
N ALA A 149 -5.19 17.63 -12.20
CA ALA A 149 -5.40 16.71 -11.08
C ALA A 149 -4.07 16.19 -10.49
N ILE A 150 -3.03 16.00 -11.31
CA ILE A 150 -1.68 15.67 -10.82
C ILE A 150 -1.15 16.82 -9.95
N GLU A 151 -1.33 18.08 -10.36
CA GLU A 151 -0.91 19.23 -9.55
C GLU A 151 -1.61 19.28 -8.18
N ILE A 152 -2.91 18.97 -8.11
CA ILE A 152 -3.63 18.86 -6.84
C ILE A 152 -3.02 17.76 -5.97
N VAL A 153 -2.77 16.58 -6.54
CA VAL A 153 -2.19 15.44 -5.82
C VAL A 153 -0.81 15.79 -5.28
N GLU A 154 0.05 16.43 -6.07
CA GLU A 154 1.39 16.83 -5.64
C GLU A 154 1.34 17.88 -4.52
N ASN A 155 0.44 18.85 -4.63
CA ASN A 155 0.21 19.83 -3.56
C ASN A 155 -0.33 19.19 -2.28
N LEU A 156 -1.23 18.20 -2.39
CA LEU A 156 -1.74 17.44 -1.25
C LEU A 156 -0.61 16.70 -0.54
N LEU A 157 0.18 15.90 -1.26
CA LEU A 157 1.32 15.16 -0.71
C LEU A 157 2.32 16.08 -0.01
N LYS A 158 2.66 17.20 -0.66
CA LYS A 158 3.56 18.22 -0.10
C LYS A 158 3.02 18.82 1.20
N ARG A 159 1.74 19.19 1.25
CA ARG A 159 1.11 19.78 2.46
C ARG A 159 1.05 18.80 3.62
N LEU A 160 0.94 17.51 3.32
CA LEU A 160 0.91 16.45 4.33
C LEU A 160 2.30 15.91 4.70
N ASN A 161 3.36 16.43 4.07
CA ASN A 161 4.73 15.93 4.22
C ASN A 161 4.83 14.41 3.96
N ILE A 162 4.04 13.92 3.01
CA ILE A 162 4.11 12.51 2.58
C ILE A 162 5.20 12.45 1.50
N PRO A 163 6.24 11.63 1.68
CA PRO A 163 7.27 11.46 0.68
C PRO A 163 6.64 10.94 -0.62
N THR A 164 7.06 11.49 -1.74
CA THR A 164 6.78 10.88 -3.04
C THR A 164 7.44 9.51 -3.07
N ILE A 165 6.62 8.47 -3.06
CA ILE A 165 7.08 7.10 -3.27
C ILE A 165 7.46 7.01 -4.75
N GLU A 166 8.73 7.22 -5.05
CA GLU A 166 9.29 7.03 -6.39
C GLU A 166 9.39 5.53 -6.69
N THR A 167 9.17 5.17 -7.96
CA THR A 167 9.32 3.80 -8.50
C THR A 167 10.76 3.44 -8.76
#